data_AF-A0A7K0LQP5-F1
#
_entry.id   AF-A0A7K0LQP5-F1
#
_cell.length_a   1.000
_cell.length_b   1.000
_cell.length_c   1.000
_cell.angle_alpha   90.00
_cell.angle_beta   90.00
_cell.angle_gamma   90.00
#
_symmetry.space_group_name_H-M   'P 1'
#
loop_
_entity.id
_entity.type
_entity.pdbx_description
1 polymer ?
#
loop_
_entity_poly.entity_id
_entity_poly.type
_entity_poly.pdbx_seq_one_letter_code
_entity_poly.pdbx_strand_id
1 'polypeptide(L)'
;VADYGPPEIERLLADARIIRHRGKIEATIANADALLRLWDRDGEGALTALLEVAAADPARQGRPARLSDVPSSTPGSARLARELKARGFRFLGPTTLYAALQATGFVDDHVEGCHCA
;
A
#
# COMPACT_ATOMS: atom_id res chain seq x y z
N VAL A 1 -4.46 -4.96 -16.80
CA VAL A 1 -3.16 -4.46 -16.30
C VAL A 1 -2.20 -5.61 -16.07
N ALA A 2 -2.62 -6.69 -15.40
CA ALA A 2 -1.79 -7.89 -15.21
C ALA A 2 -1.21 -8.44 -16.52
N ASP A 3 -1.97 -8.36 -17.63
CA ASP A 3 -1.54 -8.86 -18.95
C ASP A 3 -0.58 -7.92 -19.71
N TYR A 4 -0.16 -6.80 -19.12
CA TYR A 4 0.75 -5.86 -19.80
C TYR A 4 2.15 -6.48 -19.91
N GLY A 5 2.68 -6.50 -21.13
CA GLY A 5 3.98 -7.07 -21.46
C GLY A 5 5.03 -6.03 -21.81
N PRO A 6 6.16 -6.45 -22.40
CA PRO A 6 7.22 -5.55 -22.85
C PRO A 6 6.75 -4.39 -23.75
N PRO A 7 5.83 -4.58 -24.72
CA PRO A 7 5.35 -3.46 -25.55
C PRO A 7 4.65 -2.37 -24.73
N GLU A 8 3.83 -2.74 -23.75
CA GLU A 8 3.17 -1.76 -22.88
C GLU A 8 4.17 -1.04 -21.97
N ILE A 9 5.20 -1.73 -21.48
CA ILE A 9 6.24 -1.12 -20.65
C ILE A 9 7.02 -0.06 -21.45
N GLU A 10 7.46 -0.37 -22.69
CA GLU A 10 8.16 0.60 -23.53
C GLU A 10 7.27 1.81 -23.85
N ARG A 11 5.99 1.56 -24.17
CA ARG A 11 5.02 2.64 -24.40
C ARG A 11 4.85 3.54 -23.18
N LEU A 12 4.78 2.96 -21.98
CA LEU A 12 4.64 3.70 -20.72
C LEU A 12 5.91 4.48 -20.34
N LEU A 13 7.10 3.98 -20.70
CA LEU A 13 8.35 4.71 -20.49
C LEU A 13 8.46 5.98 -21.34
N ALA A 14 7.73 6.05 -22.46
CA ALA A 14 7.62 7.25 -23.28
C ALA A 14 6.51 8.22 -22.81
N ASP A 15 5.63 7.82 -21.88
CA ASP A 15 4.49 8.63 -21.44
C ASP A 15 4.90 9.68 -20.41
N ALA A 16 4.91 10.96 -20.82
CA ALA A 16 5.28 12.08 -19.96
C ALA A 16 4.27 12.40 -18.85
N ARG A 17 3.07 11.80 -18.87
CA ARG A 17 2.03 12.02 -17.85
C ARG A 17 2.26 11.24 -16.56
N ILE A 18 3.21 10.31 -16.56
CA ILE A 18 3.52 9.44 -15.42
C ILE A 18 5.00 9.52 -15.00
N ILE A 19 5.31 8.94 -13.84
CA ILE A 19 6.70 8.74 -13.42
C ILE A 19 7.33 7.64 -14.30
N ARG A 20 8.20 8.03 -15.24
CA ARG A 20 8.89 7.16 -16.22
C ARG A 20 10.03 6.34 -15.59
N HIS A 21 9.70 5.54 -14.57
CA HIS A 21 10.64 4.66 -13.89
C HIS A 21 10.26 3.20 -14.15
N ARG A 22 11.08 2.48 -14.93
CA ARG A 22 10.80 1.10 -15.37
C ARG A 22 10.38 0.18 -14.21
N GLY A 23 11.15 0.20 -13.12
CA GLY A 23 10.84 -0.64 -11.96
C GLY A 23 9.49 -0.34 -11.28
N LYS A 24 8.99 0.92 -11.36
CA LYS A 24 7.67 1.28 -10.77
C LYS A 24 6.53 0.84 -11.68
N ILE A 25 6.73 0.92 -13.00
CA ILE A 25 5.79 0.42 -14.00
C ILE A 25 5.65 -1.10 -13.87
N GLU A 26 6.78 -1.82 -13.90
CA GLU A 26 6.80 -3.28 -13.74
C GLU A 26 6.23 -3.73 -12.39
N ALA A 27 6.48 -2.98 -11.32
CA ALA A 27 5.87 -3.25 -10.02
C ALA A 27 4.34 -3.12 -10.06
N THR A 28 3.80 -2.14 -10.78
CA THR A 28 2.35 -1.96 -10.92
C THR A 28 1.71 -3.15 -11.63
N ILE A 29 2.36 -3.65 -12.69
CA ILE A 29 1.92 -4.84 -13.43
C ILE A 29 1.99 -6.08 -12.53
N ALA A 30 3.12 -6.30 -11.85
CA ALA A 30 3.31 -7.42 -10.94
C ALA A 30 2.34 -7.40 -9.75
N ASN A 31 1.99 -6.21 -9.24
CA ASN A 31 1.03 -6.05 -8.16
C ASN A 31 -0.39 -6.38 -8.61
N ALA A 32 -0.78 -6.04 -9.85
CA ALA A 32 -2.08 -6.41 -10.40
C ALA A 32 -2.22 -7.94 -10.52
N ASP A 33 -1.18 -8.60 -11.02
CA ASP A 33 -1.10 -10.06 -11.12
C ASP A 33 -1.06 -10.76 -9.74
N ALA A 34 -0.31 -10.21 -8.77
CA ALA A 34 -0.31 -10.69 -7.40
C ALA A 34 -1.68 -10.55 -6.70
N LEU A 35 -2.44 -9.49 -7.00
CA LEU A 35 -3.78 -9.29 -6.48
C LEU A 35 -4.77 -10.33 -7.02
N LEU A 36 -4.72 -10.64 -8.31
CA LEU A 36 -5.56 -11.69 -8.90
C LEU A 36 -5.27 -13.05 -8.26
N ARG A 37 -3.98 -13.42 -8.13
CA ARG A 37 -3.59 -14.66 -7.41
C ARG A 37 -4.03 -14.68 -5.95
N LEU A 38 -4.04 -13.53 -5.29
CA LEU A 38 -4.53 -13.41 -3.92
C LEU A 38 -6.02 -13.73 -3.86
N TRP A 39 -6.82 -13.17 -4.78
CA TRP A 39 -8.25 -13.43 -4.85
C TRP A 39 -8.58 -14.87 -5.25
N ASP A 40 -7.83 -15.46 -6.19
CA ASP A 40 -8.01 -16.86 -6.59
C ASP A 40 -7.82 -17.81 -5.41
N ARG A 41 -6.88 -17.50 -4.51
CA ARG A 41 -6.54 -18.35 -3.36
C ARG A 41 -7.41 -18.10 -2.13
N ASP A 42 -7.59 -16.83 -1.78
CA ASP A 42 -8.09 -16.41 -0.47
C ASP A 42 -9.45 -15.67 -0.58
N GLY A 43 -9.96 -15.48 -1.80
CA GLY A 43 -11.24 -14.83 -2.08
C GLY A 43 -11.15 -13.32 -2.28
N GLU A 44 -12.20 -12.76 -2.87
CA GLU A 44 -12.39 -11.31 -2.94
C GLU A 44 -12.44 -10.70 -1.53
N GLY A 45 -11.76 -9.57 -1.33
CA GLY A 45 -11.64 -8.93 -0.01
C GLY A 45 -10.43 -9.39 0.82
N ALA A 46 -9.69 -10.41 0.39
CA ALA A 46 -8.49 -10.86 1.10
C ALA A 46 -7.45 -9.74 1.32
N LEU A 47 -7.26 -8.84 0.35
CA LEU A 47 -6.37 -7.68 0.54
C LEU A 47 -6.90 -6.73 1.63
N THR A 48 -8.21 -6.46 1.64
CA THR A 48 -8.86 -5.63 2.65
C THR A 48 -8.63 -6.20 4.05
N ALA A 49 -8.84 -7.50 4.23
CA ALA A 49 -8.61 -8.17 5.51
C ALA A 49 -7.15 -8.05 5.99
N LEU A 50 -6.17 -8.14 5.08
CA LEU A 50 -4.77 -7.91 5.42
C LEU A 50 -4.49 -6.46 5.87
N LEU A 51 -5.13 -5.48 5.22
CA LEU A 51 -5.01 -4.06 5.60
C LEU A 51 -5.65 -3.80 6.97
N GLU A 52 -6.84 -4.35 7.24
CA GLU A 52 -7.52 -4.26 8.54
C GLU A 52 -6.65 -4.80 9.68
N VAL A 53 -6.10 -6.01 9.49
CA VAL A 53 -5.20 -6.63 10.48
C VAL A 53 -3.92 -5.81 10.67
N ALA A 54 -3.41 -5.17 9.61
CA ALA A 54 -2.22 -4.32 9.69
C ALA A 54 -2.48 -2.98 10.39
N ALA A 55 -3.69 -2.44 10.27
CA ALA A 55 -4.11 -1.20 10.90
C ALA A 55 -4.49 -1.36 12.37
N ALA A 56 -4.91 -2.56 12.78
CA ALA A 56 -5.20 -2.88 14.17
C ALA A 56 -3.94 -2.71 15.04
N ASP A 57 -3.91 -1.64 15.82
CA ASP A 57 -2.88 -1.35 16.81
C ASP A 57 -3.49 -1.18 18.20
N PRO A 58 -3.41 -2.21 19.08
CA PRO A 58 -3.94 -2.13 20.44
C PRO A 58 -3.27 -1.07 21.32
N ALA A 59 -2.05 -0.63 20.96
CA ALA A 59 -1.32 0.38 21.72
C ALA A 59 -1.71 1.82 21.33
N ARG A 60 -2.47 1.99 20.24
CA ARG A 60 -2.84 3.31 19.73
C ARG A 60 -3.83 4.01 20.67
N GLN A 61 -3.48 5.21 21.10
CA GLN A 61 -4.29 6.05 21.98
C GLN A 61 -4.79 7.29 21.23
N GLY A 62 -5.98 7.21 20.67
CA GLY A 62 -6.62 8.35 20.00
C GLY A 62 -5.85 8.88 18.77
N ARG A 63 -6.07 10.16 18.48
CA ARG A 63 -5.42 10.89 17.39
C ARG A 63 -4.10 11.52 17.87
N PRO A 64 -3.11 11.68 16.97
CA PRO A 64 -1.87 12.38 17.29
C PRO A 64 -2.14 13.88 17.57
N ALA A 65 -1.46 14.46 18.55
CA ALA A 65 -1.59 15.88 18.86
C ALA A 65 -0.90 16.76 17.79
N ARG A 66 0.21 16.29 17.22
CA ARG A 66 1.03 17.02 16.25
C ARG A 66 1.49 16.11 15.12
N LEU A 67 1.84 16.69 13.98
CA LEU A 67 2.35 15.93 12.83
C LEU A 67 3.65 15.18 13.15
N SER A 68 4.48 15.70 14.05
CA SER A 68 5.70 15.03 14.53
C SER A 68 5.42 13.73 15.30
N ASP A 69 4.19 13.57 15.82
CA ASP A 69 3.79 12.40 16.59
C ASP A 69 3.28 11.28 15.67
N VAL A 70 3.08 11.57 14.38
CA VAL A 70 2.67 10.59 13.37
C VAL A 70 3.89 9.73 12.99
N PRO A 71 3.86 8.41 13.23
CA PRO A 71 4.98 7.55 12.89
C PRO A 71 5.10 7.40 11.36
N SER A 72 6.31 7.19 10.86
CA SER A 72 6.52 6.88 9.44
C SER A 72 6.20 5.42 9.08
N SER A 73 6.06 4.54 10.07
CA SER A 73 5.71 3.12 9.92
C SER A 73 5.32 2.52 11.26
N THR A 74 4.56 1.42 11.25
CA THR A 74 4.17 0.69 12.46
C THR A 74 4.62 -0.77 12.40
N PRO A 75 4.61 -1.51 13.54
CA PRO A 75 4.81 -2.96 13.53
C PRO A 75 3.83 -3.68 12.58
N GLY A 76 2.58 -3.19 12.50
CA GLY A 76 1.56 -3.68 11.58
C GLY A 76 1.93 -3.50 10.12
N SER A 77 2.34 -2.28 9.72
CA SER A 77 2.76 -2.02 8.33
C SER A 77 4.04 -2.79 7.95
N ALA A 78 4.96 -3.00 8.90
CA ALA A 78 6.14 -3.82 8.70
C ALA A 78 5.81 -5.31 8.49
N ARG A 79 4.82 -5.85 9.23
CA ARG A 79 4.31 -7.22 9.01
C ARG A 79 3.65 -7.34 7.65
N LEU A 80 2.77 -6.40 7.30
CA LEU A 80 2.09 -6.36 6.01
C LEU A 80 3.09 -6.30 4.85
N ALA A 81 4.15 -5.50 4.96
CA ALA A 81 5.20 -5.42 3.93
C ALA A 81 5.86 -6.77 3.66
N ARG A 82 6.18 -7.53 4.70
CA ARG A 82 6.76 -8.88 4.57
C ARG A 82 5.79 -9.84 3.91
N GLU A 83 4.52 -9.79 4.33
CA GLU A 83 3.49 -10.68 3.82
C GLU A 83 3.16 -10.40 2.35
N LEU A 84 2.94 -9.15 1.97
CA LEU A 84 2.68 -8.78 0.57
C LEU A 84 3.89 -9.07 -0.32
N LYS A 85 5.11 -8.86 0.18
CA LYS A 85 6.33 -9.25 -0.55
C LYS A 85 6.37 -10.76 -0.82
N ALA A 86 6.01 -11.59 0.17
CA ALA A 86 5.94 -13.05 0.00
C ALA A 86 4.85 -13.47 -1.01
N ARG A 87 3.79 -12.67 -1.15
CA ARG A 87 2.70 -12.86 -2.12
C ARG A 87 3.02 -12.28 -3.52
N GLY A 88 4.22 -11.74 -3.72
CA GLY A 88 4.71 -11.26 -5.02
C GLY A 88 4.49 -9.77 -5.29
N PHE A 89 3.95 -9.01 -4.32
CA PHE A 89 3.84 -7.56 -4.45
C PHE A 89 5.23 -6.90 -4.38
N ARG A 90 5.39 -5.78 -5.07
CA ARG A 90 6.63 -5.02 -5.25
C ARG A 90 6.43 -3.54 -4.93
N PHE A 91 7.50 -2.87 -4.50
CA PHE A 91 7.51 -1.45 -4.11
C PHE A 91 6.61 -1.09 -2.91
N LEU A 92 6.20 -2.08 -2.12
CA LEU A 92 5.38 -1.90 -0.92
C LEU A 92 6.20 -2.10 0.35
N GLY A 93 7.03 -1.12 0.68
CA GLY A 93 7.78 -1.10 1.95
C GLY A 93 6.90 -0.70 3.15
N PRO A 94 7.38 -0.88 4.40
CA PRO A 94 6.61 -0.55 5.60
C PRO A 94 6.08 0.88 5.66
N THR A 95 6.90 1.85 5.21
CA THR A 95 6.51 3.27 5.15
C THR A 95 5.44 3.52 4.08
N THR A 96 5.62 2.98 2.88
CA THR A 96 4.63 3.07 1.80
C THR A 96 3.29 2.47 2.22
N LEU A 97 3.32 1.33 2.90
CA LEU A 97 2.09 0.67 3.36
C LEU A 97 1.43 1.40 4.51
N TYR A 98 2.20 1.97 5.44
CA TYR A 98 1.60 2.81 6.48
C TYR A 98 0.92 4.05 5.87
N ALA A 99 1.60 4.72 4.92
CA ALA A 99 1.02 5.82 4.17
C ALA A 99 -0.26 5.41 3.41
N ALA A 100 -0.30 4.19 2.87
CA ALA A 100 -1.51 3.66 2.24
C ALA A 100 -2.64 3.44 3.24
N LEU A 101 -2.37 2.88 4.42
CA LEU A 101 -3.36 2.71 5.49
C LEU A 101 -3.96 4.06 5.94
N GLN A 102 -3.13 5.10 6.05
CA GLN A 102 -3.58 6.46 6.32
C GLN A 102 -4.45 7.00 5.18
N ALA A 103 -3.96 6.93 3.94
CA ALA A 103 -4.64 7.50 2.78
C ALA A 103 -5.97 6.81 2.43
N THR A 104 -6.14 5.55 2.84
CA THR A 104 -7.36 4.77 2.62
C THR A 104 -8.29 4.73 3.84
N GLY A 105 -7.94 5.41 4.93
CA GLY A 105 -8.79 5.56 6.11
C GLY A 105 -8.81 4.36 7.06
N PHE A 106 -7.99 3.33 6.85
CA PHE A 106 -7.81 2.27 7.87
C PHE A 106 -7.12 2.81 9.12
N VAL A 107 -6.32 3.86 8.97
CA VAL A 107 -5.66 4.57 10.06
C VAL A 107 -6.02 6.05 9.98
N ASP A 108 -6.61 6.59 11.04
CA ASP A 108 -6.98 8.00 11.14
C ASP A 108 -5.91 8.80 11.91
N ASP A 109 -4.89 9.24 11.19
CA ASP A 109 -3.81 10.10 11.71
C ASP A 109 -4.08 11.60 11.50
N HIS A 110 -5.33 12.02 11.32
CA HIS A 110 -5.64 13.44 11.41
C HIS A 110 -5.23 13.96 12.79
N VAL A 111 -4.43 15.03 12.80
CA VAL A 111 -3.93 15.63 14.05
C VAL A 111 -5.05 16.38 14.79
N GLU A 112 -4.89 16.55 16.10
CA GLU A 112 -5.81 17.37 16.90
C GLU A 112 -6.03 18.77 16.29
N GLY A 113 -7.28 19.20 16.22
CA GLY A 113 -7.66 20.47 15.59
C GLY A 113 -7.72 20.47 14.06
N CYS A 114 -7.48 19.32 13.40
CA CYS A 114 -7.70 19.20 11.95
C CYS A 114 -9.20 19.29 11.63
N HIS A 115 -9.57 20.15 10.67
CA HIS A 115 -10.97 20.39 10.28
C HIS A 115 -11.63 19.22 9.51
N CYS A 116 -10.83 18.29 8.99
CA CYS A 116 -11.30 17.09 8.30
C CYS A 116 -11.58 15.93 9.26
N ALA A 117 -11.21 16.09 10.53
CA ALA A 117 -11.18 15.02 11.52
C ALA A 117 -12.56 14.87 12.19
#